data_AF-J9FMT2-F1
#
_entry.id   AF-J9FMT2-F1
#
_cell.length_a   1.000
_cell.length_b   1.000
_cell.length_c   1.000
_cell.angle_alpha   90.00
_cell.angle_beta   90.00
_cell.angle_gamma   90.00
#
_symmetry.space_group_name_H-M   'P 1'
#
loop_
_entity.id
_entity.type
_entity.pdbx_description
1 polymer ?
#
loop_
_entity_poly.entity_id
_entity_poly.type
_entity_poly.pdbx_seq_one_letter_code
_entity_poly.pdbx_strand_id
1 'polypeptide(L)'
;MTRKLEEALKGYPLYSQDGKGKDAVCRAIFALGGVRWFILEGEKEGNDTILFGIVVGLLEDEYGYISLNELSSIELDLTDKGFGKLQVR
;
A
#
# COMPACT_ATOMS: atom_id res chain seq x y z
N MET A 1 -4.30 10.70 0.77
CA MET A 1 -5.37 9.79 1.21
C MET A 1 -6.65 10.04 0.39
N THR A 2 -7.25 9.01 -0.20
CA THR A 2 -8.58 9.11 -0.84
C THR A 2 -9.66 8.72 0.17
N ARG A 3 -10.89 9.24 0.02
CA ARG A 3 -12.01 8.87 0.90
C ARG A 3 -12.29 7.37 0.93
N LYS A 4 -12.16 6.70 -0.21
CA LYS A 4 -12.36 5.24 -0.32
C LYS A 4 -11.33 4.47 0.52
N LEU A 5 -10.07 4.90 0.50
CA LEU A 5 -9.02 4.27 1.30
C LEU A 5 -9.22 4.53 2.78
N GLU A 6 -9.60 5.76 3.16
CA GLU A 6 -9.95 6.10 4.54
C GLU A 6 -11.10 5.22 5.08
N GLU A 7 -12.17 5.06 4.29
CA GLU A 7 -13.29 4.18 4.64
C GLU A 7 -12.88 2.70 4.73
N ALA A 8 -11.97 2.24 3.86
CA ALA A 8 -11.48 0.86 3.87
C ALA A 8 -10.64 0.54 5.10
N LEU A 9 -9.83 1.51 5.56
CA LEU A 9 -8.97 1.41 6.75
C LEU A 9 -9.71 1.72 8.05
N LYS A 10 -10.94 2.22 8.01
CA LYS A 10 -11.74 2.49 9.20
C LYS A 10 -11.93 1.21 10.03
N GLY A 11 -11.46 1.24 11.28
CA GLY A 11 -11.48 0.08 12.18
C GLY A 11 -10.26 -0.84 12.05
N TYR A 12 -9.28 -0.47 11.23
CA TYR A 12 -8.01 -1.17 11.06
C TYR A 12 -6.80 -0.23 11.31
N PRO A 13 -6.71 0.40 12.51
CA PRO A 13 -5.51 1.16 12.88
C PRO A 13 -4.29 0.23 12.96
N LEU A 14 -3.09 0.82 13.05
CA LEU A 14 -1.85 0.05 13.23
C LEU A 14 -1.97 -0.87 14.46
N TYR A 15 -1.42 -2.09 14.33
CA TYR A 15 -1.45 -3.16 15.33
C TYR A 15 -2.84 -3.79 15.62
N SER A 16 -3.90 -3.38 14.92
CA SER A 16 -5.26 -3.93 15.11
C SER A 16 -5.44 -5.38 14.66
N GLN A 17 -4.47 -5.93 13.92
CA GLN A 17 -4.46 -7.26 13.35
C GLN A 17 -3.30 -8.12 13.87
N ASP A 18 -2.51 -7.62 14.81
CA ASP A 18 -1.45 -8.37 15.47
C ASP A 18 -1.98 -9.68 16.08
N GLY A 19 -1.23 -10.75 15.89
CA GLY A 19 -1.59 -12.08 16.39
C GLY A 19 -2.72 -12.79 15.64
N LYS A 20 -3.39 -12.14 14.65
CA LYS A 20 -4.42 -12.80 13.84
C LYS A 20 -3.87 -13.80 12.83
N GLY A 21 -2.59 -13.68 12.46
CA GLY A 21 -1.94 -14.59 11.51
C GLY A 21 -2.73 -14.68 10.20
N LYS A 22 -3.24 -15.88 9.88
CA LYS A 22 -4.01 -16.12 8.65
C LYS A 22 -5.40 -15.47 8.63
N ASP A 23 -5.91 -15.04 9.78
CA ASP A 23 -7.20 -14.37 9.91
C ASP A 23 -7.09 -12.84 9.71
N ALA A 24 -5.89 -12.31 9.45
CA ALA A 24 -5.71 -10.91 9.08
C ALA A 24 -6.38 -10.62 7.73
N VAL A 25 -7.02 -9.46 7.64
CA VAL A 25 -7.85 -9.05 6.50
C VAL A 25 -7.14 -7.97 5.71
N CYS A 26 -6.93 -8.20 4.41
CA CYS A 26 -6.47 -7.17 3.48
C CYS A 26 -7.57 -6.13 3.23
N ARG A 27 -7.21 -4.85 3.35
CA ARG A 27 -8.11 -3.69 3.29
C ARG A 27 -7.98 -2.91 2.00
N ALA A 28 -6.78 -2.88 1.43
CA ALA A 28 -6.52 -2.24 0.15
C ALA A 28 -5.39 -2.94 -0.59
N ILE A 29 -5.37 -2.82 -1.91
CA ILE A 29 -4.29 -3.32 -2.76
C ILE A 29 -3.83 -2.16 -3.62
N PHE A 30 -2.53 -1.89 -3.58
CA PHE A 30 -1.88 -0.99 -4.54
C PHE A 30 -1.09 -1.79 -5.56
N ALA A 31 -1.05 -1.29 -6.79
CA ALA A 31 -0.43 -2.02 -7.90
C ALA A 31 0.44 -1.12 -8.79
N LEU A 32 1.60 -1.65 -9.20
CA LEU A 32 2.41 -1.12 -10.29
C LEU A 32 3.13 -2.26 -11.02
N GLY A 33 2.86 -2.45 -12.31
CA GLY A 33 3.42 -3.56 -13.08
C GLY A 33 3.03 -4.92 -12.48
N GLY A 34 4.00 -5.73 -12.05
CA GLY A 34 3.79 -6.99 -11.31
C GLY A 34 3.80 -6.84 -9.78
N VAL A 35 4.21 -5.68 -9.25
CA VAL A 35 4.38 -5.44 -7.82
C VAL A 35 3.05 -5.14 -7.15
N ARG A 36 2.76 -5.78 -6.02
CA ARG A 36 1.52 -5.56 -5.25
C ARG A 36 1.83 -5.28 -3.80
N TRP A 37 1.20 -4.25 -3.25
CA TRP A 37 1.18 -3.97 -1.82
C TRP A 37 -0.21 -4.30 -1.28
N PHE A 38 -0.30 -5.35 -0.47
CA PHE A 38 -1.52 -5.74 0.22
C PHE A 38 -1.53 -5.09 1.60
N ILE A 39 -2.37 -4.06 1.75
CA ILE A 39 -2.46 -3.26 2.97
C ILE A 39 -3.40 -3.93 3.95
N LEU A 40 -2.94 -4.09 5.18
CA LEU A 40 -3.69 -4.65 6.30
C LEU A 40 -4.22 -3.55 7.21
N GLU A 41 -3.42 -2.52 7.46
CA GLU A 41 -3.72 -1.49 8.46
C GLU A 41 -3.24 -0.14 7.97
N GLY A 42 -3.75 0.91 8.59
CA GLY A 42 -3.16 2.23 8.42
C GLY A 42 -3.68 3.24 9.41
N GLU A 43 -2.81 4.19 9.74
CA GLU A 43 -3.09 5.27 10.66
C GLU A 43 -2.51 6.58 10.14
N LYS A 44 -3.22 7.68 10.43
CA LYS A 44 -2.77 9.00 10.01
C LYS A 44 -1.74 9.53 10.98
N GLU A 45 -0.57 9.89 10.47
CA GLU A 45 0.52 10.50 11.23
C GLU A 45 0.87 11.85 10.61
N GLY A 46 0.41 12.93 11.23
CA GLY A 46 0.61 14.29 10.71
C GLY A 46 0.03 14.51 9.31
N ASN A 47 0.91 14.76 8.34
CA ASN A 47 0.58 14.95 6.93
C ASN A 47 0.67 13.68 6.08
N ASP A 48 0.97 12.53 6.69
CA ASP A 48 1.05 11.24 6.02
C ASP A 48 0.05 10.24 6.58
N THR A 49 -0.09 9.10 5.91
CA THR A 49 -0.71 7.90 6.48
C THR A 49 0.31 6.79 6.40
N ILE A 50 0.68 6.27 7.56
CA ILE A 50 1.52 5.09 7.66
C ILE A 50 0.61 3.88 7.49
N LEU A 51 0.97 3.02 6.55
CA LEU A 51 0.29 1.77 6.26
C LEU A 51 1.15 0.61 6.75
N PHE A 52 0.51 -0.48 7.12
CA PHE A 52 1.20 -1.76 7.33
C PHE A 52 0.64 -2.80 6.38
N GLY A 53 1.52 -3.58 5.76
CA GLY A 53 1.13 -4.56 4.76
C GLY A 53 2.29 -5.41 4.26
N ILE A 54 2.00 -6.25 3.27
CA ILE A 54 3.00 -7.07 2.58
C ILE A 54 3.17 -6.58 1.15
N VAL A 55 4.42 -6.41 0.71
CA VAL A 55 4.78 -6.22 -0.69
C VAL A 55 5.21 -7.54 -1.30
N VAL A 56 4.75 -7.82 -2.52
CA VAL A 56 5.16 -8.99 -3.31
C VAL A 56 5.49 -8.59 -4.75
N GLY A 57 6.27 -9.43 -5.43
CA GLY A 57 6.70 -9.19 -6.81
C GLY A 57 7.92 -8.29 -6.94
N LEU A 58 8.62 -8.03 -5.83
CA LEU A 58 10.00 -7.52 -5.79
C LEU A 58 10.98 -8.71 -5.63
N LEU A 59 12.22 -8.44 -5.21
CA LEU A 59 13.22 -9.50 -4.96
C LEU A 59 12.78 -10.46 -3.84
N GLU A 60 12.09 -9.93 -2.83
CA GLU A 60 11.59 -10.68 -1.69
C GLU A 60 10.16 -10.23 -1.36
N ASP A 61 9.39 -11.15 -0.77
CA ASP A 61 8.08 -10.83 -0.20
C ASP A 61 8.29 -10.35 1.24
N GLU A 62 7.86 -9.13 1.55
CA GLU A 62 8.21 -8.47 2.82
C GLU A 62 7.00 -7.79 3.47
N TYR A 63 6.83 -8.04 4.78
CA TYR A 63 5.93 -7.25 5.62
C TYR A 63 6.65 -6.00 6.10
N GLY A 64 6.02 -4.84 5.98
CA GLY A 64 6.64 -3.59 6.40
C GLY A 64 5.67 -2.43 6.53
N TYR A 65 6.20 -1.36 7.10
CA TYR A 65 5.53 -0.06 7.12
C TYR A 65 5.78 0.67 5.81
N ILE A 66 4.73 1.33 5.32
CA ILE A 66 4.72 1.99 4.03
C ILE A 66 4.17 3.40 4.21
N SER A 67 4.95 4.42 3.85
CA SER A 67 4.44 5.79 3.72
C SER A 67 3.49 5.87 2.52
N LEU A 68 2.25 6.32 2.73
CA LEU A 68 1.32 6.54 1.63
C LEU A 68 1.81 7.64 0.69
N ASN A 69 2.46 8.68 1.23
CA ASN A 69 3.02 9.76 0.42
C ASN A 69 4.16 9.24 -0.48
N GLU A 70 5.10 8.47 0.05
CA GLU A 70 6.18 7.87 -0.75
C GLU A 70 5.62 6.89 -1.78
N LEU A 71 4.70 6.00 -1.38
CA LEU A 71 4.06 5.03 -2.28
C LEU A 71 3.36 5.73 -3.44
N SER A 72 2.66 6.84 -3.17
CA SER A 72 1.97 7.64 -4.19
C SER A 72 2.93 8.38 -5.13
N SER A 73 4.19 8.57 -4.72
CA SER A 73 5.21 9.24 -5.54
C SER A 73 5.92 8.30 -6.51
N ILE A 74 5.73 6.97 -6.37
CA ILE A 74 6.38 5.98 -7.22
C ILE A 74 5.80 6.07 -8.64
N GLU A 75 6.69 6.29 -9.61
CA GLU A 75 6.38 6.41 -11.02
C GLU A 75 7.36 5.58 -11.87
N LEU A 76 6.82 4.87 -12.87
CA LEU A 76 7.58 4.25 -13.94
C LEU A 76 7.36 5.05 -15.22
N ASP A 77 8.42 5.68 -15.72
CA ASP A 77 8.40 6.36 -17.01
C ASP A 77 8.73 5.37 -18.13
N LEU A 78 7.72 5.01 -18.91
CA LEU A 78 7.80 4.12 -20.08
C LEU A 78 7.45 4.88 -21.36
N THR A 79 7.70 6.19 -21.38
CA THR A 79 7.41 7.05 -22.53
C THR A 79 8.21 6.63 -23.77
N ASP A 80 9.46 6.15 -23.60
CA ASP A 80 10.28 5.62 -24.69
C ASP A 80 9.68 4.35 -25.33
N LYS A 81 8.82 3.63 -24.59
CA LYS A 81 8.08 2.46 -25.06
C LYS A 81 6.66 2.79 -25.54
N GLY A 82 6.24 4.05 -25.51
CA GLY A 82 4.90 4.49 -25.92
C GLY A 82 3.79 4.26 -24.89
N PHE A 83 4.11 3.82 -23.66
CA PHE A 83 3.13 3.59 -22.60
C PHE A 83 2.92 4.79 -21.67
N GLY A 84 3.76 5.82 -21.80
CA GLY A 84 3.73 7.00 -20.93
C GLY A 84 4.18 6.69 -19.50
N LYS A 85 3.73 7.52 -18.55
CA LYS A 85 4.06 7.38 -17.12
C LYS A 85 3.01 6.57 -16.40
N LEU A 86 3.45 5.51 -15.71
CA LEU A 86 2.62 4.67 -14.85
C LEU A 86 2.89 5.01 -13.39
N GLN A 87 1.84 5.15 -12.61
CA GLN A 87 1.90 5.43 -11.17
C GLN A 87 1.18 4.33 -10.40
N VAL A 88 1.52 4.19 -9.12
CA VAL A 88 0.82 3.30 -8.20
C VAL A 88 -0.67 3.69 -8.11
N ARG A 89 -1.58 2.71 -8.16
CA ARG A 89 -3.03 2.91 -8.06
C ARG A 89 -3.70 1.90 -7.14
#